data_AF-A0A1L7CK81-F1
#
_entry.id   AF-A0A1L7CK81-F1
#
_cell.length_a   1.000
_cell.length_b   1.000
_cell.length_c   1.000
_cell.angle_alpha   90.00
_cell.angle_beta   90.00
_cell.angle_gamma   90.00
#
_symmetry.space_group_name_H-M   'P 1'
#
loop_
_entity.id
_entity.type
_entity.pdbx_description
1 polymer ?
#
loop_
_entity_poly.entity_id
_entity_poly.type
_entity_poly.pdbx_seq_one_letter_code
_entity_poly.pdbx_strand_id
1 'polypeptide(L)'
;MTQTRTKNQVLNWAMNNGALVGLIALCIALFIATPYFLTVANLLNIGIQAATVAILAFGMTFVIVTAGIDLSVGSVAALGAMVSAYMFAEAGLPGWLTLLIGHCAAAKADEEAERNVPVEVVTVTAENVEDFQ
;
A
#
# COMPACT_ATOMS: atom_id res chain seq x y z
N MET A 1 -43.25 20.84 12.38
CA MET A 1 -41.95 20.80 13.10
C MET A 1 -41.29 19.43 12.89
N THR A 2 -40.89 19.11 11.67
CA THR A 2 -40.43 17.74 11.29
C THR A 2 -39.12 17.72 10.49
N GLN A 3 -38.58 18.88 10.13
CA GLN A 3 -37.41 18.99 9.24
C GLN A 3 -36.05 18.80 9.94
N THR A 4 -35.95 19.02 11.26
CA THR A 4 -34.67 18.99 11.99
C THR A 4 -34.17 17.57 12.34
N ARG A 5 -35.06 16.59 12.51
CA ARG A 5 -34.63 15.20 12.80
C ARG A 5 -34.03 14.49 11.57
N THR A 6 -34.62 14.66 10.39
CA THR A 6 -34.20 13.96 9.18
C THR A 6 -32.86 14.46 8.62
N LYS A 7 -32.62 15.78 8.62
CA LYS A 7 -31.34 16.33 8.16
C LYS A 7 -30.15 15.81 8.97
N ASN A 8 -30.29 15.72 10.29
CA ASN A 8 -29.23 15.22 11.16
C ASN A 8 -29.02 13.71 10.99
N GLN A 9 -30.05 12.95 10.65
CA GLN A 9 -29.91 11.52 10.34
C GLN A 9 -29.16 11.28 9.02
N VAL A 10 -29.45 12.05 7.97
CA VAL A 10 -28.75 11.96 6.68
C VAL A 10 -27.30 12.42 6.83
N LEU A 11 -27.05 13.51 7.56
CA LEU A 11 -25.69 13.99 7.85
C LEU A 11 -24.88 12.96 8.63
N ASN A 12 -25.43 12.38 9.69
CA ASN A 12 -24.73 11.36 10.48
C ASN A 12 -24.48 10.08 9.67
N TRP A 13 -25.41 9.68 8.80
CA TRP A 13 -25.21 8.54 7.90
C TRP A 13 -24.11 8.80 6.88
N ALA A 14 -24.07 10.01 6.32
CA ALA A 14 -23.03 10.42 5.37
C ALA A 14 -21.64 10.50 6.03
N MET A 15 -21.57 11.02 7.27
CA MET A 15 -20.33 11.08 8.04
C MET A 15 -19.81 9.69 8.44
N ASN A 16 -20.70 8.77 8.81
CA ASN A 16 -20.32 7.39 9.14
C ASN A 16 -19.81 6.60 7.92
N ASN A 17 -20.21 7.00 6.71
CA ASN A 17 -19.78 6.38 5.44
C ASN A 17 -18.91 7.34 4.61
N GLY A 18 -18.09 8.17 5.27
CA GLY A 18 -17.34 9.24 4.62
C GLY A 18 -16.50 8.79 3.41
N ALA A 19 -15.90 7.60 3.46
CA ALA A 19 -15.15 7.02 2.34
C ALA A 19 -16.03 6.74 1.12
N LEU A 20 -17.21 6.13 1.33
CA LEU A 20 -18.16 5.83 0.25
C LEU A 20 -18.75 7.11 -0.34
N VAL A 21 -19.14 8.05 0.52
CA VAL A 21 -19.67 9.36 0.10
C VAL A 21 -18.60 10.14 -0.66
N GLY A 22 -17.36 10.15 -0.18
CA GLY A 22 -16.22 10.76 -0.85
C GLY A 22 -15.94 10.13 -2.21
N LEU A 23 -15.99 8.80 -2.31
CA LEU A 23 -15.82 8.08 -3.57
C LEU A 23 -16.89 8.46 -4.60
N ILE A 24 -18.15 8.50 -4.20
CA ILE A 24 -19.26 8.89 -5.08
C ILE A 24 -19.09 10.34 -5.54
N ALA A 25 -18.78 11.26 -4.63
CA ALA A 25 -18.55 12.66 -4.96
C ALA A 25 -17.38 12.83 -5.93
N LEU A 26 -16.28 12.10 -5.72
CA LEU A 26 -15.12 12.10 -6.61
C LEU A 26 -15.47 11.55 -7.99
N CYS A 27 -16.22 10.44 -8.08
CA CYS A 27 -16.67 9.87 -9.35
C CYS A 27 -17.51 10.88 -10.16
N ILE A 28 -18.41 11.61 -9.50
CA ILE A 28 -19.22 12.66 -10.15
C ILE A 28 -18.31 13.80 -10.63
N ALA A 29 -17.38 14.25 -9.80
CA ALA A 29 -16.44 15.32 -10.16
C ALA A 29 -15.58 14.93 -11.38
N LEU A 30 -15.05 13.71 -11.41
CA LEU A 30 -14.23 13.21 -12.52
C LEU A 30 -15.03 12.96 -13.79
N PHE A 31 -16.29 12.54 -13.67
CA PHE A 31 -17.21 12.44 -14.81
C PHE A 31 -17.44 13.79 -15.48
N ILE A 32 -17.63 14.86 -14.69
CA ILE A 32 -17.81 16.22 -15.23
C ILE A 32 -16.50 16.77 -15.80
N ALA A 33 -15.39 16.56 -15.09
CA ALA A 33 -14.10 17.11 -15.47
C ALA A 33 -13.49 16.43 -16.70
N THR A 34 -13.78 15.14 -16.92
CA THR A 34 -13.13 14.35 -17.98
C THR A 34 -14.15 13.54 -18.77
N PRO A 35 -14.37 13.84 -20.07
CA PRO A 35 -15.33 13.12 -20.90
C PRO A 35 -14.93 11.64 -21.14
N TYR A 36 -13.65 11.29 -20.92
CA TYR A 36 -13.14 9.94 -21.08
C TYR A 36 -13.26 9.06 -19.83
N PHE A 37 -13.64 9.63 -18.68
CA PHE A 37 -13.61 8.92 -17.39
C PHE A 37 -14.46 7.65 -17.40
N LEU A 38 -15.68 7.71 -17.97
CA LEU A 38 -16.59 6.57 -18.05
C LEU A 38 -16.46 5.72 -19.33
N THR A 39 -15.38 5.90 -20.10
CA THR A 39 -15.16 5.05 -21.27
C THR A 39 -14.80 3.63 -20.85
N VAL A 40 -15.27 2.63 -21.60
CA VAL A 40 -14.99 1.21 -21.31
C VAL A 40 -13.49 0.94 -21.23
N ALA A 41 -12.70 1.56 -22.12
CA ALA A 41 -11.24 1.45 -22.08
C ALA A 41 -10.65 1.99 -20.77
N ASN A 42 -11.09 3.16 -20.30
CA ASN A 42 -10.60 3.73 -19.05
C ASN A 42 -11.02 2.91 -17.83
N LEU A 43 -12.27 2.43 -17.78
CA LEU A 43 -12.73 1.55 -16.71
C LEU A 43 -11.96 0.23 -16.69
N LEU A 44 -11.70 -0.38 -17.86
CA LEU A 44 -10.90 -1.60 -17.95
C LEU A 44 -9.45 -1.36 -17.53
N ASN A 45 -8.85 -0.24 -17.92
CA ASN A 45 -7.48 0.09 -17.51
C ASN A 45 -7.37 0.24 -15.98
N ILE A 46 -8.30 0.98 -15.37
CA ILE A 46 -8.36 1.14 -13.91
C ILE A 46 -8.66 -0.20 -13.24
N GLY A 47 -9.61 -0.97 -13.77
CA GLY A 47 -10.00 -2.27 -13.26
C GLY A 47 -8.87 -3.29 -13.29
N ILE A 48 -8.12 -3.36 -14.39
CA ILE A 48 -6.94 -4.23 -14.54
C ILE A 48 -5.86 -3.80 -13.54
N GLN A 49 -5.56 -2.50 -13.43
CA GLN A 49 -4.57 -2.00 -12.48
C GLN A 49 -4.96 -2.33 -11.03
N ALA A 50 -6.21 -2.09 -10.66
CA ALA A 50 -6.74 -2.43 -9.34
C ALA A 50 -6.71 -3.94 -9.08
N ALA A 51 -7.07 -4.76 -10.07
CA ALA A 51 -7.03 -6.22 -9.97
C ALA A 51 -5.60 -6.73 -9.78
N THR A 52 -4.62 -6.19 -10.50
CA THR A 52 -3.20 -6.55 -10.32
C THR A 52 -2.74 -6.28 -8.89
N VAL A 53 -3.01 -5.09 -8.36
CA VAL A 53 -2.65 -4.75 -6.97
C VAL A 53 -3.40 -5.63 -5.97
N ALA A 54 -4.70 -5.90 -6.20
CA ALA A 54 -5.49 -6.77 -5.33
C ALA A 54 -4.94 -8.19 -5.28
N ILE A 55 -4.61 -8.79 -6.42
CA ILE A 55 -4.02 -10.14 -6.50
C ILE A 55 -2.67 -10.19 -5.78
N LEU A 56 -1.82 -9.18 -5.98
CA LEU A 56 -0.55 -9.06 -5.25
C LEU A 56 -0.76 -8.93 -3.74
N ALA A 57 -1.72 -8.12 -3.31
CA ALA A 57 -2.06 -7.95 -1.89
C ALA A 57 -2.60 -9.24 -1.25
N PHE A 58 -3.43 -10.00 -1.98
CA PHE A 58 -3.87 -11.33 -1.55
C PHE A 58 -2.68 -12.30 -1.44
N GLY A 59 -1.76 -12.29 -2.41
CA GLY A 59 -0.52 -13.06 -2.36
C GLY A 59 0.31 -12.74 -1.12
N MET A 60 0.54 -11.45 -0.83
CA MET A 60 1.26 -11.02 0.36
C MET A 60 0.55 -11.42 1.67
N THR A 61 -0.78 -11.38 1.71
CA THR A 61 -1.56 -11.82 2.88
C THR A 61 -1.43 -13.33 3.12
N PHE A 62 -1.51 -14.14 2.06
CA PHE A 62 -1.33 -15.58 2.14
C PHE A 62 0.08 -15.94 2.63
N VAL A 63 1.09 -15.27 2.06
CA VAL A 63 2.50 -15.35 2.45
C VAL A 63 2.71 -15.09 3.94
N ILE A 64 2.13 -14.01 4.48
CA ILE A 64 2.22 -13.66 5.92
C ILE A 64 1.57 -14.74 6.79
N VAL A 65 0.38 -15.24 6.41
CA VAL A 65 -0.35 -16.25 7.19
C VAL A 65 0.37 -17.60 7.21
N THR A 66 1.11 -17.94 6.15
CA THR A 66 1.88 -19.19 6.10
C THR A 66 3.16 -19.20 6.95
N ALA A 67 3.53 -18.08 7.60
CA ALA A 67 4.65 -17.94 8.54
C ALA A 67 6.02 -18.48 8.07
N GLY A 68 6.17 -18.74 6.76
CA GLY A 68 7.33 -19.38 6.16
C GLY A 68 8.10 -18.48 5.20
N ILE A 69 7.84 -17.16 5.23
CA ILE A 69 8.53 -16.22 4.35
C ILE A 69 9.34 -15.27 5.19
N ASP A 70 10.61 -15.24 4.83
CA ASP A 70 11.57 -14.28 5.27
C ASP A 70 11.06 -12.85 5.02
N LEU A 71 10.73 -12.14 6.10
CA LEU A 71 10.33 -10.73 6.08
C LEU A 71 11.47 -9.80 5.62
N SER A 72 12.68 -10.31 5.36
CA SER A 72 13.83 -9.57 4.83
C SER A 72 13.50 -8.80 3.56
N VAL A 73 12.69 -9.35 2.65
CA VAL A 73 12.28 -8.64 1.42
C VAL A 73 11.50 -7.36 1.71
N GLY A 74 10.74 -7.34 2.81
CA GLY A 74 9.99 -6.17 3.27
C GLY A 74 10.90 -5.11 3.89
N SER A 75 11.90 -5.51 4.70
CA SER A 75 12.85 -4.59 5.32
C SER A 75 13.83 -4.00 4.31
N VAL A 76 14.30 -4.78 3.34
CA VAL A 76 15.14 -4.33 2.21
C VAL A 76 14.40 -3.31 1.35
N ALA A 77 13.13 -3.60 0.99
CA ALA A 77 12.31 -2.67 0.23
C ALA A 77 12.05 -1.35 1.00
N ALA A 78 11.78 -1.44 2.31
CA ALA A 78 11.60 -0.28 3.16
C ALA A 78 12.87 0.58 3.27
N LEU A 79 14.04 -0.06 3.37
CA LEU A 79 15.35 0.62 3.40
C LEU A 79 15.63 1.36 2.09
N GLY A 80 15.39 0.73 0.94
CA GLY A 80 15.52 1.38 -0.38
C GLY A 80 14.61 2.60 -0.52
N ALA A 81 13.38 2.50 -0.02
CA ALA A 81 12.43 3.61 -0.02
C ALA A 81 12.88 4.76 0.91
N MET A 82 13.34 4.47 2.13
CA MET A 82 13.87 5.50 3.04
C MET A 82 15.10 6.20 2.46
N VAL A 83 16.06 5.46 1.90
CA VAL A 83 17.25 6.04 1.28
C VAL A 83 16.86 6.93 0.10
N SER A 84 15.95 6.47 -0.76
CA SER A 84 15.43 7.27 -1.89
C SER A 84 14.75 8.55 -1.40
N ALA A 85 13.90 8.45 -0.38
CA ALA A 85 13.16 9.57 0.18
C ALA A 85 14.08 10.58 0.88
N TYR A 86 15.07 10.10 1.64
CA TYR A 86 16.06 10.94 2.31
C TYR A 86 16.95 11.69 1.30
N MET A 87 17.42 11.01 0.26
CA MET A 87 18.20 11.63 -0.82
C MET A 87 17.39 12.67 -1.62
N PHE A 88 16.09 12.45 -1.74
CA PHE A 88 15.20 13.41 -2.39
C PHE A 88 14.90 14.63 -1.48
N ALA A 89 14.60 14.38 -0.21
CA ALA A 89 14.17 15.41 0.74
C ALA A 89 15.33 16.26 1.28
N GLU A 90 16.45 15.65 1.65
CA GLU A 90 17.56 16.32 2.33
C GLU A 90 18.71 16.66 1.38
N ALA A 91 19.03 15.76 0.44
CA ALA A 91 20.13 15.99 -0.50
C ALA A 91 19.70 16.74 -1.79
N GLY A 92 18.39 16.97 -1.99
CA GLY A 92 17.85 17.72 -3.13
C GLY A 92 18.16 17.09 -4.50
N LEU A 93 18.46 15.79 -4.53
CA LEU A 93 18.84 15.09 -5.75
C LEU A 93 17.63 14.88 -6.67
N PRO A 94 17.82 14.88 -8.01
CA PRO A 94 16.74 14.66 -8.95
C PRO A 94 16.17 13.24 -8.79
N GLY A 95 14.84 13.11 -8.86
CA GLY A 95 14.13 11.88 -8.47
C GLY A 95 14.56 10.61 -9.21
N TRP A 96 15.01 10.70 -10.46
CA TRP A 96 15.53 9.54 -11.18
C TRP A 96 16.82 9.00 -10.56
N LEU A 97 17.67 9.88 -10.03
CA LEU A 97 18.94 9.52 -9.40
C LEU A 97 18.72 8.91 -8.02
N THR A 98 17.77 9.44 -7.25
CA THR A 98 17.45 8.93 -5.91
C THR A 98 16.85 7.54 -5.97
N LEU A 99 16.02 7.26 -6.99
CA LEU A 99 15.48 5.93 -7.24
C LEU A 99 16.58 4.92 -7.57
N LEU A 100 17.56 5.29 -8.41
CA LEU A 100 18.69 4.42 -8.73
C LEU A 100 19.57 4.15 -7.50
N ILE A 101 19.90 5.19 -6.74
CA ILE A 101 20.71 5.07 -5.53
C ILE A 101 20.00 4.21 -4.48
N GLY A 102 18.71 4.44 -4.25
CA GLY A 102 17.92 3.65 -3.30
C GLY A 102 17.76 2.19 -3.72
N HIS A 103 17.59 1.91 -5.02
CA HIS A 103 17.60 0.53 -5.54
C HIS A 103 18.95 -0.16 -5.31
N CYS A 104 20.06 0.51 -5.63
CA CYS A 104 21.39 -0.06 -5.42
C CYS A 104 21.72 -0.25 -3.94
N ALA A 105 21.27 0.66 -3.07
CA ALA A 105 21.45 0.53 -1.61
C ALA A 105 20.66 -0.65 -1.05
N ALA A 106 19.40 -0.83 -1.50
CA ALA A 106 18.59 -1.99 -1.13
C ALA A 106 19.22 -3.30 -1.59
N ALA A 107 19.64 -3.39 -2.86
CA ALA A 107 20.26 -4.60 -3.41
C ALA A 107 21.55 -5.01 -2.66
N LYS A 108 22.38 -4.04 -2.28
CA LYS A 108 23.58 -4.32 -1.48
C LYS A 108 23.26 -4.74 -0.05
N ALA A 109 22.20 -4.19 0.55
CA ALA A 109 21.77 -4.56 1.88
C ALA A 109 21.20 -6.00 1.91
N ASP A 110 20.49 -6.40 0.86
CA ASP A 110 20.00 -7.75 0.64
C ASP A 110 21.15 -8.76 0.50
N GLU A 111 22.13 -8.46 -0.36
CA GLU A 111 23.30 -9.31 -0.59
C GLU A 111 24.16 -9.48 0.68
N GLU A 112 24.30 -8.42 1.48
CA GLU A 112 25.04 -8.47 2.75
C GLU A 112 24.26 -9.25 3.83
N ALA A 113 22.93 -9.15 3.82
CA ALA A 113 22.07 -9.94 4.70
C ALA A 113 22.18 -11.44 4.35
N GLU A 114 22.06 -11.83 3.09
CA GLU A 114 22.22 -13.24 2.68
C GLU A 114 23.61 -13.80 2.98
N ARG A 115 24.66 -12.95 2.91
CA ARG A 115 26.04 -13.37 3.15
C ARG A 115 26.38 -13.59 4.63
N ASN A 116 25.76 -12.83 5.53
CA ASN A 116 26.08 -12.86 6.96
C ASN A 116 25.01 -13.52 7.85
N VAL A 117 23.86 -13.95 7.30
CA VAL A 117 22.75 -14.48 8.11
C VAL A 117 22.73 -16.02 8.18
N PRO A 118 22.78 -16.61 9.38
CA PRO A 118 22.36 -17.99 9.62
C PRO A 118 20.82 -18.03 9.80
N VAL A 119 20.04 -18.27 8.73
CA VAL A 119 18.59 -18.59 8.74
C VAL A 119 17.76 -17.91 9.87
N GLU A 120 17.84 -16.60 10.02
CA GLU A 120 17.35 -15.89 11.23
C GLU A 120 15.95 -15.26 11.07
N VAL A 121 15.01 -15.88 10.32
CA VAL A 121 13.64 -15.35 10.16
C VAL A 121 12.56 -16.44 10.29
N VAL A 122 12.72 -17.37 11.25
CA VAL A 122 11.66 -18.30 11.69
C VAL A 122 11.47 -18.25 13.21
N THR A 123 11.49 -17.07 13.85
CA THR A 123 11.46 -17.05 15.34
C THR A 123 10.59 -15.98 16.01
N VAL A 124 10.01 -15.00 15.31
CA VAL A 124 9.14 -14.02 16.00
C VAL A 124 7.67 -14.47 16.10
N THR A 125 7.25 -15.49 15.34
CA THR A 125 5.87 -16.03 15.38
C THR A 125 5.76 -17.49 15.80
N ALA A 126 6.85 -18.24 15.93
CA ALA A 126 6.80 -19.61 16.44
C ALA A 126 6.84 -19.67 17.98
N GLU A 127 7.57 -18.74 18.64
CA GLU A 127 7.69 -18.74 20.11
C GLU A 127 6.42 -18.24 20.82
N ASN A 128 5.64 -17.36 20.19
CA ASN A 128 4.45 -16.74 20.81
C ASN A 128 3.10 -17.42 20.46
N VAL A 129 3.10 -18.50 19.68
CA VAL A 129 1.86 -19.23 19.33
C VAL A 129 1.64 -20.44 20.24
N GLU A 130 2.69 -20.96 20.88
CA GLU A 130 2.55 -22.03 21.89
C GLU A 130 2.00 -21.53 23.24
N ASP A 131 2.00 -20.21 23.49
CA ASP A 131 1.46 -19.58 24.71
C ASP A 131 -0.07 -19.30 24.65
N PHE A 132 -0.75 -19.68 23.56
CA PHE A 132 -2.19 -19.54 23.37
C PHE A 132 -2.95 -20.88 23.30
N GLN A 133 -2.33 -21.96 23.77
CA GLN A 133 -2.99 -23.23 24.14
C GLN A 133 -2.84 -23.49 25.64
#